data_AF-A0A6C0ARW4-F1
#
_entry.id   AF-A0A6C0ARW4-F1
#
_cell.length_a   1.000
_cell.length_b   1.000
_cell.length_c   1.000
_cell.angle_alpha   90.00
_cell.angle_beta   90.00
_cell.angle_gamma   90.00
#
_symmetry.space_group_name_H-M   'P 1'
#
loop_
_entity.id
_entity.type
_entity.pdbx_description
1 polymer ?
#
loop_
_entity_poly.entity_id
_entity_poly.type
_entity_poly.pdbx_seq_one_letter_code
_entity_poly.pdbx_strand_id
1 'polypeptide(L)'
;MRIIQLIEEKDKKFMHIQAVIEAKRNMLINKQQKLAKIAKQNQFLETVKTDYLKYYNYITQQKCEQIQAMELLNTYIKDLSETGQLTKQNMEDVKSEQEKIMNEVNSIKRNLDNIIDNVN
;
A
#
# COMPACT_ATOMS: atom_id res chain seq x y z
N MET A 1 -7.07 -14.72 73.51
CA MET A 1 -8.04 -14.48 72.42
C MET A 1 -7.65 -13.36 71.47
N ARG A 2 -7.41 -12.12 71.93
CA ARG A 2 -7.12 -10.95 71.06
C ARG A 2 -5.86 -11.08 70.16
N ILE A 3 -4.82 -11.76 70.63
CA ILE A 3 -3.58 -12.00 69.87
C ILE A 3 -3.80 -13.00 68.73
N ILE A 4 -4.62 -14.03 68.95
CA ILE A 4 -4.93 -15.06 67.95
C ILE A 4 -5.72 -14.44 66.78
N GLN A 5 -6.72 -13.60 67.08
CA GLN A 5 -7.47 -12.86 66.06
C GLN A 5 -6.59 -11.94 65.22
N LEU A 6 -5.61 -11.28 65.85
CA LEU A 6 -4.66 -10.39 65.16
C LEU A 6 -3.72 -11.15 64.22
N ILE A 7 -3.35 -12.39 64.57
CA ILE A 7 -2.56 -13.29 63.72
C ILE A 7 -3.42 -13.77 62.55
N GLU A 8 -4.65 -14.21 62.81
CA GLU A 8 -5.59 -14.65 61.77
C GLU A 8 -5.90 -13.55 60.74
N GLU A 9 -6.05 -12.30 61.17
CA GLU A 9 -6.25 -11.16 60.26
C GLU A 9 -5.01 -10.88 59.40
N LYS A 10 -3.81 -11.02 59.97
CA LYS A 10 -2.55 -10.84 59.23
C LYS A 10 -2.35 -11.95 58.20
N ASP A 11 -2.65 -13.19 58.56
CA ASP A 11 -2.57 -14.32 57.64
C ASP A 11 -3.57 -14.18 56.48
N LYS A 12 -4.81 -13.76 56.77
CA LYS A 12 -5.80 -13.46 55.71
C LYS A 12 -5.31 -12.36 54.76
N LYS A 13 -4.72 -11.28 55.29
CA LYS A 13 -4.14 -10.21 54.46
C LYS A 13 -2.96 -10.72 53.63
N PHE A 14 -2.10 -11.54 54.21
CA PHE A 14 -0.96 -12.13 53.50
C PHE A 14 -1.41 -13.05 52.36
N MET A 15 -2.37 -13.94 52.61
CA MET A 15 -2.99 -14.78 51.57
C MET A 15 -3.63 -13.95 50.45
N HIS A 16 -4.34 -12.87 50.82
CA HIS A 16 -4.93 -11.97 49.83
C HIS A 16 -3.86 -11.29 48.96
N ILE A 17 -2.78 -10.79 49.58
CA ILE A 17 -1.66 -10.16 48.85
C ILE A 17 -1.01 -11.17 47.90
N GLN A 18 -0.78 -12.41 48.34
CA GLN A 18 -0.24 -13.46 47.47
C GLN A 18 -1.16 -13.74 46.27
N ALA A 19 -2.46 -13.85 46.50
CA ALA A 19 -3.44 -14.05 45.43
C ALA A 19 -3.44 -12.89 44.42
N VAL A 20 -3.35 -11.64 44.89
CA VAL A 20 -3.27 -10.45 44.03
C VAL A 20 -1.96 -10.41 43.24
N ILE A 21 -0.82 -10.76 43.87
CA ILE A 21 0.47 -10.85 43.18
C ILE A 21 0.39 -11.86 42.05
N GLU A 22 -0.18 -13.03 42.31
CA GLU A 22 -0.29 -14.10 41.31
C GLU A 22 -1.25 -13.71 40.18
N ALA A 23 -2.39 -13.10 40.50
CA ALA A 23 -3.31 -12.57 39.50
C ALA A 23 -2.62 -11.51 38.61
N LYS A 24 -1.83 -10.61 39.19
CA LYS A 24 -1.07 -9.59 38.44
C LYS A 24 0.02 -10.22 37.56
N ARG A 25 0.74 -11.24 38.04
CA ARG A 25 1.72 -11.96 37.23
C ARG A 25 1.07 -12.59 35.99
N ASN A 26 -0.04 -13.31 36.20
CA ASN A 26 -0.78 -13.92 35.09
C ASN A 26 -1.31 -12.88 34.11
N MET A 27 -1.81 -11.74 34.61
CA MET A 27 -2.21 -10.62 33.76
C MET A 27 -1.05 -10.06 32.93
N LEU A 28 0.14 -9.90 33.51
CA LEU A 28 1.32 -9.40 32.79
C LEU A 28 1.78 -10.37 31.70
N ILE A 29 1.80 -11.66 31.98
CA ILE A 29 2.14 -12.71 31.00
C ILE A 29 1.15 -12.66 29.82
N ASN A 30 -0.15 -12.61 30.11
CA ASN A 30 -1.18 -12.54 29.07
C ASN A 30 -1.06 -11.26 28.23
N LYS A 31 -0.73 -10.11 28.86
CA LYS A 31 -0.48 -8.86 28.14
C LYS A 31 0.75 -8.97 27.24
N GLN A 32 1.84 -9.56 27.71
CA GLN A 32 3.05 -9.76 26.93
C GLN A 32 2.78 -10.61 25.68
N GLN A 33 2.04 -11.72 25.84
CA GLN A 33 1.64 -12.57 24.72
C GLN A 33 0.77 -11.81 23.71
N LYS A 34 -0.19 -11.02 24.19
CA LYS A 34 -1.03 -10.18 23.33
C LYS A 34 -0.21 -9.15 22.55
N LEU A 35 0.72 -8.46 23.22
CA LEU A 35 1.62 -7.50 22.58
C LEU A 35 2.50 -8.17 21.53
N ALA A 36 3.05 -9.35 21.80
CA ALA A 36 3.83 -10.10 20.83
C ALA A 36 3.00 -10.47 19.58
N LYS A 37 1.72 -10.83 19.75
CA LYS A 37 0.81 -11.09 18.63
C LYS A 37 0.53 -9.83 17.82
N ILE A 38 0.25 -8.70 18.48
CA ILE A 38 0.01 -7.42 17.82
C ILE A 38 1.26 -6.97 17.06
N ALA A 39 2.45 -7.10 17.65
CA ALA A 39 3.71 -6.74 16.99
C ALA A 39 3.93 -7.55 15.70
N LYS A 40 3.65 -8.86 15.72
CA LYS A 40 3.70 -9.69 14.51
C LYS A 40 2.70 -9.24 13.45
N GLN A 41 1.48 -8.90 13.85
CA GLN A 41 0.46 -8.38 12.93
C GLN A 41 0.89 -7.04 12.32
N ASN A 42 1.45 -6.14 13.12
CA ASN A 42 1.95 -4.85 12.63
C ASN A 42 3.10 -5.04 11.64
N GLN A 43 4.04 -5.94 11.94
CA GLN A 43 5.12 -6.27 11.00
C GLN A 43 4.57 -6.81 9.67
N PHE A 44 3.58 -7.70 9.73
CA PHE A 44 2.91 -8.21 8.54
C PHE A 44 2.25 -7.07 7.73
N LEU A 45 1.53 -6.16 8.39
CA LEU A 45 0.89 -5.02 7.73
C LEU A 45 1.91 -4.07 7.08
N GLU A 46 3.07 -3.84 7.71
CA GLU A 46 4.15 -3.05 7.11
C GLU A 46 4.74 -3.74 5.88
N THR A 47 4.89 -5.06 5.90
CA THR A 47 5.30 -5.82 4.70
C THR A 47 4.28 -5.67 3.58
N VAL A 48 2.99 -5.85 3.87
CA VAL A 48 1.91 -5.70 2.89
C VAL A 48 1.92 -4.29 2.30
N LYS A 49 2.00 -3.25 3.14
CA LYS A 49 2.12 -1.86 2.70
C LYS A 49 3.33 -1.64 1.78
N THR A 50 4.48 -2.22 2.13
CA THR A 50 5.71 -2.13 1.33
C THR A 50 5.51 -2.76 -0.04
N ASP A 51 4.87 -3.93 -0.10
CA ASP A 51 4.56 -4.60 -1.36
C ASP A 51 3.62 -3.75 -2.23
N TYR A 52 2.55 -3.19 -1.64
CA TYR A 52 1.65 -2.27 -2.36
C TYR A 52 2.39 -1.07 -2.95
N LEU A 53 3.27 -0.42 -2.17
CA LEU A 53 4.10 0.69 -2.65
C LEU A 53 5.01 0.28 -3.81
N LYS A 54 5.61 -0.91 -3.72
CA LYS A 54 6.47 -1.44 -4.78
C LYS A 54 5.68 -1.66 -6.08
N TYR A 55 4.51 -2.31 -6.01
CA TYR A 55 3.66 -2.53 -7.17
C TYR A 55 3.12 -1.23 -7.74
N TYR A 56 2.70 -0.30 -6.88
CA TYR A 56 2.27 1.03 -7.29
C TYR A 56 3.37 1.75 -8.09
N ASN A 57 4.60 1.81 -7.56
CA ASN A 57 5.72 2.45 -8.25
C ASN A 57 6.03 1.79 -9.60
N TYR A 58 6.00 0.45 -9.64
CA TYR A 58 6.22 -0.31 -10.87
C TYR A 58 5.16 -0.02 -11.94
N ILE A 59 3.87 -0.05 -11.56
CA ILE A 59 2.77 0.23 -12.49
C ILE A 59 2.85 1.66 -13.01
N THR A 60 3.12 2.63 -12.13
CA THR A 60 3.29 4.03 -12.51
C THR A 60 4.43 4.19 -13.50
N GLN A 61 5.58 3.57 -13.24
CA GLN A 61 6.73 3.59 -14.15
C GLN A 61 6.37 2.99 -15.52
N GLN A 62 5.76 1.80 -15.55
CA GLN A 62 5.38 1.15 -16.81
C GLN A 62 4.41 2.01 -17.64
N LYS A 63 3.45 2.69 -17.01
CA LYS A 63 2.52 3.59 -17.71
C LYS A 63 3.22 4.83 -18.25
N CYS A 64 4.20 5.39 -17.52
CA CYS A 64 5.03 6.48 -18.04
C CYS A 64 5.87 6.04 -19.24
N GLU A 65 6.50 4.86 -19.17
CA GLU A 65 7.24 4.28 -20.30
C GLU A 65 6.34 4.02 -21.52
N GLN A 66 5.09 3.57 -21.28
CA GLN A 66 4.10 3.41 -22.34
C GLN A 66 3.77 4.75 -23.04
N ILE A 67 3.57 5.82 -22.27
CA ILE A 67 3.35 7.17 -22.83
C ILE A 67 4.54 7.60 -23.70
N GLN A 68 5.77 7.42 -23.22
CA GLN A 68 6.98 7.77 -23.97
C GLN A 68 7.08 6.99 -25.29
N ALA A 69 6.78 5.69 -25.27
CA ALA A 69 6.77 4.86 -26.48
C ALA A 69 5.70 5.35 -27.49
N MET A 70 4.53 5.74 -27.00
CA MET A 70 3.46 6.29 -27.86
C MET A 70 3.82 7.66 -28.44
N GLU A 71 4.48 8.52 -27.68
CA GLU A 71 4.99 9.81 -28.16
C GLU A 71 6.07 9.61 -29.24
N LEU A 72 6.95 8.61 -29.07
CA LEU A 72 7.93 8.24 -30.08
C LEU A 72 7.26 7.75 -31.37
N LEU A 73 6.26 6.87 -31.27
CA LEU A 73 5.48 6.40 -32.43
C LEU A 73 4.78 7.56 -33.15
N ASN A 74 4.17 8.47 -32.40
CA ASN A 74 3.51 9.65 -32.96
C ASN A 74 4.50 10.56 -33.71
N THR A 75 5.70 10.73 -33.17
CA THR A 75 6.78 11.51 -33.80
C THR A 75 7.23 10.84 -35.10
N TYR A 76 7.47 9.53 -35.08
CA TYR A 76 7.84 8.78 -36.28
C TYR A 76 6.78 8.86 -37.39
N ILE A 77 5.50 8.74 -37.02
CA ILE A 77 4.38 8.88 -37.97
C ILE A 77 4.34 10.29 -38.57
N LYS A 78 4.59 11.32 -37.74
CA LYS A 78 4.67 12.71 -38.19
C LYS A 78 5.82 12.91 -39.18
N ASP A 79 7.01 12.41 -38.85
CA ASP A 79 8.19 12.53 -39.72
C ASP A 79 7.97 11.81 -41.06
N LEU A 80 7.33 10.64 -41.06
CA LEU A 80 6.97 9.91 -42.27
C LEU A 80 5.99 10.68 -43.15
N SER A 81 5.08 11.44 -42.52
CA SER A 81 4.10 12.29 -43.20
C SER A 81 4.73 13.53 -43.85
N GLU A 82 5.73 14.11 -43.21
CA GLU A 82 6.42 15.30 -43.69
C GLU A 82 7.49 14.96 -44.75
N THR A 83 8.11 13.79 -44.66
CA THR A 83 9.20 13.36 -45.57
C THR A 83 8.71 12.50 -46.74
N GLY A 84 7.63 11.74 -46.56
CA GLY A 84 7.00 10.95 -47.61
C GLY A 84 6.08 11.84 -48.46
N GLN A 85 6.20 11.80 -49.78
CA GLN A 85 5.16 12.30 -50.69
C GLN A 85 3.91 11.42 -50.56
N LEU A 86 3.21 11.53 -49.44
CA LEU A 86 2.02 10.76 -49.14
C LEU A 86 0.88 11.24 -50.03
N THR A 87 0.20 10.28 -50.67
CA THR A 87 -1.07 10.53 -51.34
C THR A 87 -2.12 10.99 -50.32
N LYS A 88 -3.15 11.72 -50.76
CA LYS A 88 -4.23 12.22 -49.87
C LYS A 88 -4.82 11.13 -48.97
N GLN A 89 -4.96 9.92 -49.49
CA GLN A 89 -5.50 8.77 -48.76
C GLN A 89 -4.57 8.33 -47.61
N ASN A 90 -3.25 8.31 -47.86
CA ASN A 90 -2.25 8.02 -46.82
C ASN A 90 -2.21 9.12 -45.75
N MET A 91 -2.56 10.38 -46.08
CA MET A 91 -2.64 11.46 -45.09
C MET A 91 -3.84 11.31 -44.15
N GLU A 92 -4.98 10.84 -44.65
CA GLU A 92 -6.15 10.54 -43.82
C GLU A 92 -5.89 9.37 -42.87
N ASP A 93 -5.24 8.32 -43.36
CA ASP A 93 -4.83 7.17 -42.54
C ASP A 93 -3.84 7.58 -41.44
N VAL A 94 -2.85 8.41 -41.78
CA VAL A 94 -1.89 8.96 -40.81
C VAL A 94 -2.59 9.77 -39.72
N LYS A 95 -3.53 10.66 -40.08
CA LYS A 95 -4.29 11.44 -39.10
C LYS A 95 -5.10 10.54 -38.17
N SER A 96 -5.77 9.53 -38.73
CA SER A 96 -6.55 8.56 -37.96
C SER A 96 -5.68 7.82 -36.95
N GLU A 97 -4.47 7.42 -37.35
CA GLU A 97 -3.55 6.70 -36.46
C GLU A 97 -2.99 7.59 -35.35
N GLN A 98 -2.66 8.85 -35.65
CA GLN A 98 -2.25 9.83 -34.64
C GLN A 98 -3.37 10.12 -33.63
N GLU A 99 -4.62 10.19 -34.08
CA GLU A 99 -5.77 10.41 -33.21
C GLU A 99 -6.00 9.23 -32.26
N LYS A 100 -5.88 7.99 -32.76
CA LYS A 100 -5.91 6.79 -31.90
C LYS A 100 -4.82 6.81 -30.84
N ILE A 101 -3.59 7.15 -31.24
CA ILE A 101 -2.45 7.24 -30.32
C ILE A 101 -2.73 8.27 -29.23
N MET A 102 -3.23 9.46 -29.60
CA MET A 102 -3.54 10.51 -28.65
C MET A 102 -4.66 10.12 -27.67
N ASN A 103 -5.70 9.44 -28.17
CA ASN A 103 -6.78 8.93 -27.34
C ASN A 103 -6.29 7.91 -26.31
N GLU A 104 -5.40 7.01 -26.71
CA GLU A 104 -4.82 6.02 -25.81
C GLU A 104 -3.89 6.66 -24.77
N VAL A 105 -3.05 7.63 -25.16
CA VAL A 105 -2.22 8.41 -24.21
C VAL A 105 -3.10 9.11 -23.17
N ASN A 106 -4.20 9.73 -23.59
CA ASN A 106 -5.13 10.38 -22.67
C ASN A 106 -5.83 9.39 -21.74
N SER A 107 -6.16 8.19 -22.23
CA SER A 107 -6.70 7.09 -21.42
C SER A 107 -5.69 6.64 -20.36
N ILE A 108 -4.42 6.46 -20.72
CA ILE A 108 -3.35 6.06 -19.80
C ILE A 108 -3.13 7.15 -18.73
N LYS A 109 -3.11 8.43 -19.12
CA LYS A 109 -2.99 9.57 -18.19
C LYS A 109 -4.13 9.60 -17.17
N ARG A 110 -5.39 9.49 -17.62
CA ARG A 110 -6.54 9.41 -16.69
C ARG A 110 -6.46 8.22 -15.73
N ASN A 111 -5.98 7.08 -16.23
CA ASN A 111 -5.78 5.91 -15.37
C ASN A 111 -4.67 6.14 -14.33
N LEU A 112 -3.60 6.85 -14.68
CA LEU A 112 -2.56 7.27 -13.73
C LEU A 112 -3.11 8.24 -12.69
N ASP A 113 -3.86 9.26 -13.11
CA ASP A 113 -4.48 10.24 -12.21
C ASP A 113 -5.39 9.52 -11.20
N ASN A 114 -6.23 8.59 -11.66
CA ASN A 114 -7.06 7.77 -10.78
C ASN A 114 -6.24 6.91 -9.78
N ILE A 115 -5.11 6.37 -10.22
CA ILE A 115 -4.22 5.58 -9.36
C ILE A 115 -3.56 6.47 -8.29
N ILE A 116 -3.18 7.71 -8.64
CA ILE A 116 -2.58 8.68 -7.73
C ILE A 116 -3.63 9.21 -6.74
N ASP A 117 -4.82 9.54 -7.20
CA ASP A 117 -5.89 10.12 -6.38
C ASP A 117 -6.46 9.12 -5.36
N ASN A 118 -6.39 7.81 -5.62
CA ASN A 118 -6.78 6.78 -4.64
C ASN A 118 -5.73 6.52 -3.55
N VAL A 119 -4.56 7.14 -3.62
CA VAL A 119 -3.48 6.99 -2.63
C VAL A 119 -3.41 8.17 -1.65
N ASN A 120 -4.00 9.32 -2.00
CA ASN A 120 -4.10 10.51 -1.13
C ASN A 120 -5.41 10.52 -0.32
#